data_AF-A0A0C3LLG6-F1
#
_entry.id   AF-A0A0C3LLG6-F1
#
_cell.length_a   1.000
_cell.length_b   1.000
_cell.length_c   1.000
_cell.angle_alpha   90.00
_cell.angle_beta   90.00
_cell.angle_gamma   90.00
#
_symmetry.space_group_name_H-M   'P 1'
#
loop_
_entity.id
_entity.type
_entity.pdbx_description
1 polymer ?
#
loop_
_entity_poly.entity_id
_entity_poly.type
_entity_poly.pdbx_seq_one_letter_code
_entity_poly.pdbx_strand_id
1 'polypeptide(L)' 'MQPTVERYSENRPSHATFAVNPSRSSPSFNDTALQEVVDTISRRPETWPEILNFEVE' A
#
# COMPACT_ATOMS: atom_id res chain seq x y z
N MET A 1 -3.60 -12.48 11.28
CA MET A 1 -4.42 -11.50 12.03
C MET A 1 -5.81 -11.41 11.38
N GLN A 2 -6.86 -11.75 12.12
CA GLN A 2 -8.27 -11.33 11.91
C GLN A 2 -8.87 -11.37 13.33
N PRO A 3 -9.41 -10.26 13.91
CA PRO A 3 -10.52 -9.50 13.34
C PRO A 3 -10.43 -7.96 13.49
N THR A 4 -10.90 -7.25 12.46
CA THR A 4 -11.57 -5.93 12.40
C THR A 4 -11.44 -5.48 10.95
N VAL A 5 -12.04 -6.23 10.03
CA VAL A 5 -12.18 -5.77 8.64
C VAL A 5 -13.67 -5.74 8.40
N GLU A 6 -14.24 -4.53 8.35
CA GLU A 6 -15.60 -4.33 7.88
C GLU A 6 -15.69 -4.88 6.46
N ARG A 7 -16.57 -5.85 6.25
CA ARG A 7 -16.79 -6.47 4.96
C ARG A 7 -18.02 -5.82 4.34
N TYR A 8 -17.92 -5.44 3.08
CA TYR A 8 -19.09 -4.94 2.34
C TYR A 8 -20.12 -6.07 2.15
N SER A 9 -21.32 -5.70 1.68
CA SER A 9 -22.47 -6.59 1.46
C SER A 9 -22.18 -7.86 0.62
N GLU A 10 -21.08 -7.89 -0.14
CA GLU A 10 -20.62 -9.03 -0.95
C GLU A 10 -19.49 -9.85 -0.27
N ASN A 11 -19.26 -9.69 1.04
CA ASN A 11 -18.16 -10.35 1.78
C ASN A 11 -16.74 -10.04 1.22
N ARG A 12 -16.59 -8.95 0.48
CA ARG A 12 -15.28 -8.44 0.04
C ARG A 12 -14.65 -7.60 1.16
N PRO A 13 -13.34 -7.79 1.45
CA PRO A 13 -12.66 -6.96 2.42
C PRO A 13 -12.54 -5.52 1.90
N SER A 14 -12.77 -4.56 2.78
CA SER A 14 -12.60 -3.11 2.51
C SER A 14 -11.14 -2.68 2.33
N HIS A 15 -10.20 -3.59 2.59
CA HIS A 15 -8.76 -3.35 2.49
C HIS A 15 -8.07 -4.50 1.76
N ALA A 16 -7.00 -4.21 1.03
CA ALA A 16 -6.17 -5.17 0.33
C ALA A 16 -4.68 -4.87 0.55
N THR A 17 -3.85 -5.91 0.58
CA THR A 17 -2.40 -5.80 0.74
C THR A 17 -1.72 -6.30 -0.53
N PHE A 18 -0.69 -5.59 -0.99
CA PHE A 18 0.06 -5.93 -2.19
C PHE A 18 1.56 -5.89 -1.91
N ALA A 19 2.30 -6.86 -2.46
CA ALA A 19 3.75 -6.81 -2.50
C ALA A 19 4.20 -5.96 -3.69
N VAL A 20 5.13 -5.03 -3.47
CA VAL A 20 5.65 -4.11 -4.48
C VAL A 20 7.15 -4.29 -4.58
N ASN A 21 7.67 -4.32 -5.82
CA ASN A 21 9.10 -4.33 -6.08
C ASN A 21 9.51 -3.07 -6.86
N PRO A 22 10.03 -2.03 -6.17
CA PRO A 22 10.48 -0.76 -6.77
C PRO A 22 11.43 -0.94 -7.97
N SER A 23 12.38 -1.87 -7.85
CA SER A 23 13.42 -2.11 -8.87
C SER A 23 12.87 -2.56 -10.23
N ARG A 24 11.68 -3.16 -10.26
CA ARG A 24 11.02 -3.55 -11.51
C ARG A 24 10.39 -2.38 -12.27
N SER A 25 10.13 -1.26 -11.59
CA SER A 25 9.57 -0.06 -12.22
C SER A 25 10.65 0.75 -12.94
N SER A 26 11.76 1.04 -12.26
CA SER A 26 12.91 1.73 -12.83
C SER A 26 14.14 1.50 -11.95
N PRO A 27 15.37 1.41 -12.50
CA PRO A 27 16.61 1.35 -11.71
C PRO A 27 16.81 2.54 -10.76
N SER A 28 16.20 3.69 -11.06
CA SER A 28 16.29 4.90 -10.24
C SER A 28 15.16 5.04 -9.21
N PHE A 29 14.19 4.11 -9.20
CA PHE A 29 13.06 4.18 -8.30
C PHE A 29 13.40 3.47 -6.98
N ASN A 30 13.68 4.26 -5.95
CA ASN A 30 14.14 3.82 -4.63
C ASN A 30 13.04 3.97 -3.56
N ASP A 31 13.35 3.59 -2.32
CA ASP A 31 12.38 3.60 -1.21
C ASP A 31 11.82 4.99 -0.90
N THR A 32 12.65 6.03 -1.03
CA THR A 32 12.20 7.43 -0.87
C THR A 32 11.12 7.78 -1.90
N ALA A 33 11.30 7.37 -3.15
CA ALA A 33 10.32 7.58 -4.20
C ALA A 33 9.03 6.80 -3.95
N LEU A 34 9.13 5.54 -3.47
CA LEU A 34 7.94 4.76 -3.09
C LEU A 34 7.18 5.42 -1.93
N GLN A 35 7.89 5.91 -0.92
CA GLN A 35 7.30 6.57 0.24
C GLN A 35 6.61 7.88 -0.14
N GLU A 36 7.20 8.68 -1.03
CA GLU A 36 6.57 9.89 -1.57
C GLU A 36 5.26 9.57 -2.33
N VAL A 37 5.25 8.50 -3.12
CA VAL A 37 4.04 8.06 -3.84
C VAL A 37 2.95 7.65 -2.85
N VAL A 38 3.28 6.87 -1.82
CA VAL A 38 2.31 6.44 -0.81
C VAL A 38 1.77 7.64 -0.02
N ASP A 39 2.62 8.58 0.40
CA ASP A 39 2.20 9.81 1.10
C ASP A 39 1.29 10.66 0.22
N THR A 40 1.63 10.82 -1.06
CA THR A 40 0.82 11.58 -2.03
C THR A 40 -0.57 10.99 -2.22
N ILE A 41 -0.68 9.66 -2.27
CA ILE A 41 -1.98 8.98 -2.40
C ILE A 41 -2.75 9.08 -1.07
N SER A 42 -2.08 8.97 0.07
CA SER A 42 -2.68 9.05 1.41
C SER A 42 -3.33 10.40 1.73
N ARG A 43 -2.93 11.47 1.04
CA ARG A 43 -3.59 12.78 1.14
C ARG A 43 -4.98 12.82 0.50
N ARG A 44 -5.38 11.78 -0.25
CA ARG A 44 -6.72 11.69 -0.84
C ARG A 44 -7.71 11.19 0.21
N PRO A 45 -8.87 11.83 0.38
CA PRO A 45 -9.81 11.54 1.47
C PRO A 45 -10.44 10.13 1.41
N GLU A 46 -10.37 9.46 0.26
CA GLU A 46 -11.01 8.16 0.02
C GLU A 46 -10.06 6.96 0.15
N THR A 47 -8.77 7.18 0.41
CA THR A 47 -7.78 6.10 0.44
C THR A 47 -6.75 6.31 1.55
N TRP A 48 -6.45 5.24 2.29
CA TRP A 48 -5.38 5.21 3.30
C TRP A 48 -4.39 4.07 3.02
N PRO A 49 -3.54 4.18 1.98
CA PRO A 49 -2.48 3.22 1.77
C PRO A 49 -1.37 3.40 2.81
N GLU A 50 -0.82 2.29 3.31
CA GLU A 50 0.32 2.28 4.22
C GLU A 50 1.34 1.24 3.75
N ILE A 51 2.64 1.57 3.87
CA ILE A 51 3.71 0.60 3.66
C ILE A 51 3.81 -0.24 4.93
N LEU A 52 3.41 -1.51 4.85
CA LEU A 52 3.37 -2.39 6.03
C LEU A 52 4.73 -2.99 6.37
N ASN A 53 5.54 -3.33 5.36
CA ASN A 53 6.84 -3.98 5.52
C ASN A 53 7.83 -3.46 4.47
N PHE A 54 9.10 -3.30 4.87
CA PHE A 54 10.24 -3.24 3.96
C PHE A 54 11.00 -4.57 4.09
N GLU A 55 10.85 -5.46 3.11
CA GLU A 55 11.42 -6.82 3.18
C GLU A 55 12.85 -6.89 2.65
N VAL A 56 13.19 -6.01 1.69
CA VAL A 56 14.49 -5.93 1.01
C VAL A 56 14.76 -4.46 0.69
N GLU A 57 16.00 -3.99 0.91
CA GLU A 57 16.49 -2.68 0.41
C GLU A 57 16.91 -2.77 -1.07
#